data_AF-A0A6N9NMZ5-F1
#
_entry.id   AF-A0A6N9NMZ5-F1
#
_cell.length_a   1.000
_cell.length_b   1.000
_cell.length_c   1.000
_cell.angle_alpha   90.00
_cell.angle_beta   90.00
_cell.angle_gamma   90.00
#
_symmetry.space_group_name_H-M   'P 1'
#
loop_
_entity.id
_entity.type
_entity.pdbx_description
1 polymer ?
#
loop_
_entity_poly.entity_id
_entity_poly.type
_entity_poly.pdbx_seq_one_letter_code
_entity_poly.pdbx_strand_id
1 'polypeptide(L)'
;MRSERSEGIHHSVSITAWRPGRYELGNFAKNIQKWNAFDTDGNELPSKKLTKDLWEVITIGTEAVIVNYNYFANELNAGSTFLDASQLYINGVNCFVYIPNRMDEVCELQLELPEQYLVACGLKALSRFTFRSRSAFFL
;
A
#
# COMPACT_ATOMS: atom_id res chain seq x y z
N MET A 1 2.59 37.46 -1.42
CA MET A 1 1.75 36.36 -1.97
C MET A 1 1.51 35.37 -0.82
N ARG A 2 0.43 35.54 -0.06
CA ARG A 2 0.07 34.61 1.02
C ARG A 2 -0.68 33.45 0.37
N SER A 3 -0.07 32.27 0.37
CA SER A 3 -0.76 31.02 0.05
C SER A 3 -1.66 30.72 1.23
N GLU A 4 -2.97 30.89 1.05
CA GLU A 4 -3.97 30.37 1.97
C GLU A 4 -3.83 28.85 1.96
N ARG A 5 -3.38 28.28 3.07
CA ARG A 5 -3.56 26.85 3.32
C ARG A 5 -5.06 26.67 3.54
N SER A 6 -5.75 26.04 2.60
CA SER A 6 -7.06 25.47 2.90
C SER A 6 -6.86 24.52 4.09
N GLU A 7 -7.64 24.71 5.15
CA GLU A 7 -7.71 23.80 6.31
C GLU A 7 -8.40 22.50 5.88
N GLY A 8 -7.79 21.79 4.94
CA GLY A 8 -8.24 20.48 4.55
C GLY A 8 -7.89 19.46 5.61
N ILE A 9 -8.76 18.49 5.86
CA ILE A 9 -8.33 17.26 6.52
C ILE A 9 -7.41 16.56 5.52
N HIS A 10 -6.14 16.37 5.91
CA HIS A 10 -5.13 15.69 5.11
C HIS A 10 -4.76 14.36 5.77
N HIS A 11 -4.66 13.31 4.97
CA HIS A 11 -4.14 12.03 5.43
C HIS A 11 -2.78 11.73 4.80
N SER A 12 -1.86 11.27 5.65
CA SER A 12 -0.57 10.77 5.22
C SER A 12 -0.67 9.30 4.86
N VAL A 13 -0.19 8.93 3.68
CA VAL A 13 -0.08 7.55 3.22
C VAL A 13 1.39 7.26 2.94
N SER A 14 1.92 6.19 3.52
CA SER A 14 3.34 5.89 3.48
C SER A 14 3.60 4.45 3.04
N ILE A 15 4.79 4.21 2.50
CA ILE A 15 5.35 2.88 2.33
C ILE A 15 6.60 2.74 3.19
N THR A 16 6.93 1.52 3.61
CA THR A 16 8.08 1.33 4.50
C THR A 16 9.40 1.72 3.82
N ALA A 17 10.36 2.15 4.63
CA ALA A 17 11.72 2.50 4.17
C ALA A 17 12.76 1.41 4.51
N TRP A 18 12.35 0.37 5.22
CA TRP A 18 13.21 -0.70 5.74
C TRP A 18 12.31 -1.84 6.20
N ARG A 19 12.92 -2.99 6.53
CA ARG A 19 12.17 -4.16 7.01
C ARG A 19 12.89 -4.87 8.16
N PRO A 20 12.17 -5.44 9.14
CA PRO A 20 12.77 -6.31 10.14
C PRO A 20 13.52 -7.49 9.49
N GLY A 21 14.63 -7.91 10.09
CA GLY A 21 15.49 -8.98 9.57
C GLY A 21 16.56 -8.52 8.56
N ARG A 22 16.49 -7.28 8.05
CA ARG A 22 17.57 -6.65 7.27
C ARG A 22 17.63 -5.15 7.57
N TYR A 23 18.54 -4.74 8.45
CA TYR A 23 18.66 -3.36 8.96
C TYR A 23 19.39 -2.44 7.98
N GLU A 24 18.86 -2.34 6.77
CA GLU A 24 19.34 -1.44 5.72
C GLU A 24 18.19 -0.63 5.17
N LEU A 25 18.47 0.61 4.76
CA LEU A 25 17.48 1.44 4.08
C LEU A 25 17.13 0.83 2.71
N GLY A 26 15.84 0.57 2.53
CA GLY A 26 15.23 0.27 1.25
C GLY A 26 14.64 1.51 0.58
N ASN A 27 14.55 1.46 -0.74
CA ASN A 27 13.80 2.42 -1.54
C ASN A 27 12.68 1.68 -2.29
N PHE A 28 11.78 1.04 -1.56
CA PHE A 28 10.68 0.28 -2.17
C PHE A 28 9.72 1.18 -2.96
N ALA A 29 9.57 2.43 -2.51
CA ALA A 29 8.79 3.45 -3.17
C ALA A 29 9.25 3.77 -4.61
N LYS A 30 10.50 3.42 -5.00
CA LYS A 30 10.98 3.58 -6.38
C LYS A 30 10.18 2.75 -7.39
N ASN A 31 9.54 1.68 -6.91
CA ASN A 31 8.78 0.74 -7.73
C ASN A 31 7.29 1.13 -7.84
N ILE A 32 6.82 2.15 -7.09
CA ILE A 32 5.46 2.67 -7.21
C ILE A 32 5.33 3.52 -8.47
N GLN A 33 4.32 3.21 -9.28
CA GLN A 33 3.98 3.90 -10.52
C GLN A 33 2.48 4.21 -10.56
N LYS A 34 2.07 5.21 -11.35
CA LYS A 34 0.65 5.56 -11.57
C LYS A 34 -0.14 5.73 -10.26
N TRP A 35 0.40 6.52 -9.34
CA TRP A 35 -0.25 6.84 -8.08
C TRP A 35 -1.44 7.77 -8.31
N ASN A 36 -2.63 7.37 -7.86
CA ASN A 36 -3.82 8.19 -7.83
C ASN A 36 -4.62 7.91 -6.54
N ALA A 37 -5.38 8.90 -6.09
CA ALA A 37 -6.28 8.77 -4.95
C ALA A 37 -7.70 9.20 -5.37
N PHE A 38 -8.71 8.53 -4.84
CA PHE A 38 -10.12 8.77 -5.18
C PHE A 38 -10.98 8.73 -3.92
N ASP A 39 -12.13 9.38 -3.95
CA ASP A 39 -13.21 9.13 -3.00
C ASP A 39 -14.02 7.88 -3.40
N THR A 40 -15.09 7.59 -2.65
CA THR A 40 -15.98 6.45 -2.92
C THR A 40 -16.86 6.62 -4.15
N ASP A 41 -17.05 7.86 -4.63
CA ASP A 41 -17.84 8.17 -5.81
C ASP A 41 -16.99 8.15 -7.09
N GLY A 42 -15.67 7.92 -6.95
CA GLY A 42 -14.71 7.86 -8.05
C GLY A 42 -14.14 9.22 -8.46
N ASN A 43 -14.38 10.28 -7.68
CA ASN A 43 -13.76 11.58 -7.94
C ASN A 43 -12.30 11.56 -7.51
N GLU A 44 -11.42 12.09 -8.35
CA GLU A 44 -9.99 12.15 -8.03
C GLU A 44 -9.72 13.13 -6.88
N LEU A 45 -8.98 12.65 -5.87
CA LEU A 45 -8.52 13.43 -4.74
C LEU A 45 -7.10 13.94 -5.01
N PRO A 46 -6.85 15.24 -4.81
CA PRO A 46 -5.51 15.79 -4.93
C PRO A 46 -4.56 15.06 -3.98
N SER A 47 -3.44 14.57 -4.52
CA SER A 47 -2.38 13.97 -3.72
C SER A 47 -1.01 14.47 -4.17
N LYS A 48 -0.09 14.61 -3.21
CA LYS A 48 1.27 15.08 -3.46
C LYS A 48 2.27 14.21 -2.72
N LYS A 49 3.37 13.88 -3.40
CA LYS A 49 4.48 13.14 -2.79
C LYS A 49 5.34 14.12 -1.97
N LEU A 50 5.44 13.88 -0.66
CA LEU A 50 6.17 14.74 0.28
C LEU A 50 7.63 14.32 0.45
N THR A 51 7.88 13.02 0.55
CA THR A 51 9.22 12.42 0.66
C THR A 51 9.34 11.24 -0.31
N LYS A 52 10.45 10.51 -0.30
CA LYS A 52 10.63 9.33 -1.16
C LYS A 52 9.53 8.28 -0.98
N ASP A 53 8.91 8.22 0.20
CA ASP A 53 8.05 7.15 0.72
C ASP A 53 6.80 7.66 1.45
N LEU A 54 6.45 8.94 1.30
CA LEU A 54 5.29 9.57 1.93
C LEU A 54 4.51 10.41 0.90
N TRP A 55 3.20 10.21 0.90
CA TRP A 55 2.23 10.98 0.15
C TRP A 55 1.26 11.65 1.11
N GLU A 56 0.82 12.85 0.76
CA GLU A 56 -0.30 13.54 1.40
C GLU A 56 -1.47 13.51 0.44
N VAL A 57 -2.64 13.09 0.94
CA VAL A 57 -3.91 13.09 0.21
C VAL A 57 -4.84 14.10 0.87
N ILE A 58 -5.50 14.94 0.06
CA ILE A 58 -6.53 15.88 0.52
C ILE A 58 -7.86 15.15 0.61
N THR A 59 -8.48 15.13 1.79
CA THR A 59 -9.62 14.25 2.13
C THR A 59 -10.82 15.02 2.68
N ILE A 60 -11.02 16.25 2.19
CA ILE A 60 -12.09 17.13 2.69
C ILE A 60 -13.45 16.56 2.30
N GLY A 61 -14.28 16.24 3.30
CA GLY A 61 -15.64 15.78 3.09
C GLY A 61 -15.78 14.34 2.59
N THR A 62 -14.69 13.56 2.62
CA THR A 62 -14.69 12.16 2.18
C THR A 62 -14.65 11.21 3.37
N GLU A 63 -15.57 10.23 3.42
CA GLU A 63 -15.58 9.21 4.48
C GLU A 63 -14.51 8.14 4.27
N ALA A 64 -14.17 7.85 3.02
CA ALA A 64 -13.14 6.87 2.66
C ALA A 64 -12.33 7.33 1.46
N VAL A 65 -11.12 6.81 1.37
CA VAL A 65 -10.13 7.11 0.32
C VAL A 65 -9.69 5.80 -0.31
N ILE A 66 -9.68 5.76 -1.64
CA ILE A 66 -9.17 4.65 -2.43
C ILE A 66 -7.85 5.10 -3.03
N VAL A 67 -6.76 4.39 -2.71
CA VAL A 67 -5.42 4.66 -3.25
C VAL A 67 -5.08 3.59 -4.27
N ASN A 68 -4.87 4.00 -5.52
CA ASN A 68 -4.51 3.12 -6.62
C ASN A 68 -3.08 3.37 -7.06
N TYR A 69 -2.31 2.30 -7.27
CA TYR A 69 -0.98 2.36 -7.84
C TYR A 69 -0.58 1.02 -8.45
N ASN A 70 0.38 1.09 -9.36
CA ASN A 70 1.12 -0.07 -9.85
C ASN A 70 2.40 -0.25 -9.04
N TYR A 71 2.80 -1.50 -8.82
CA TYR A 71 4.09 -1.82 -8.22
C TYR A 71 4.94 -2.65 -9.18
N PHE A 72 6.13 -2.15 -9.52
CA PHE A 72 7.07 -2.88 -10.38
C PHE A 72 7.81 -3.97 -9.61
N ALA A 73 7.61 -5.23 -10.00
CA ALA A 73 8.05 -6.41 -9.25
C ALA A 73 8.78 -7.43 -10.15
N ASN A 74 10.06 -7.20 -10.46
CA ASN A 74 10.85 -8.10 -11.32
C ASN A 74 12.09 -8.72 -10.66
N GLU A 75 12.36 -8.43 -9.39
CA GLU A 75 13.52 -8.96 -8.69
C GLU A 75 13.09 -10.22 -7.92
N LEU A 76 13.68 -11.39 -8.19
CA LEU A 76 13.40 -12.61 -7.42
C LEU A 76 14.50 -12.85 -6.38
N ASN A 77 14.21 -12.51 -5.12
CA ASN A 77 15.04 -12.84 -3.96
C ASN A 77 14.18 -12.91 -2.69
N ALA A 78 14.76 -13.37 -1.58
CA ALA A 78 14.04 -13.54 -0.31
C ALA A 78 13.48 -12.23 0.29
N GLY A 79 13.87 -11.08 -0.25
CA GLY A 79 13.45 -9.77 0.23
C GLY A 79 12.52 -8.98 -0.66
N SER A 80 12.37 -9.37 -1.91
CA SER A 80 11.67 -8.60 -2.92
C SER A 80 10.19 -8.97 -3.03
N THR A 81 9.49 -8.29 -3.93
CA THR A 81 8.20 -8.70 -4.47
C THR A 81 8.44 -9.00 -5.93
N PHE A 82 7.89 -10.11 -6.39
CA PHE A 82 8.19 -10.67 -7.70
C PHE A 82 6.91 -11.17 -8.37
N LEU A 83 6.79 -10.86 -9.66
CA LEU A 83 5.71 -11.34 -10.50
C LEU A 83 6.27 -11.76 -11.86
N ASP A 84 5.92 -12.96 -12.29
CA ASP A 84 6.11 -13.41 -13.67
C ASP A 84 4.90 -14.25 -14.14
N ALA A 85 5.03 -14.92 -15.28
CA ALA A 85 3.98 -15.75 -15.84
C ALA A 85 3.65 -17.00 -15.00
N SER A 86 4.49 -17.38 -14.04
CA SER A 86 4.40 -18.61 -13.26
C SER A 86 3.98 -18.38 -11.80
N GLN A 87 4.35 -17.25 -11.20
CA GLN A 87 4.12 -17.00 -9.78
C GLN A 87 3.96 -15.51 -9.43
N LEU A 88 3.27 -15.30 -8.30
CA LEU A 88 3.20 -14.04 -7.59
C LEU A 88 3.77 -14.25 -6.18
N TYR A 89 4.90 -13.61 -5.90
CA TYR A 89 5.54 -13.62 -4.58
C TYR A 89 5.47 -12.20 -3.99
N ILE A 90 4.69 -12.04 -2.92
CA ILE A 90 4.46 -10.75 -2.27
C ILE A 90 5.20 -10.70 -0.94
N ASN A 91 5.87 -9.58 -0.71
CA ASN A 91 6.33 -9.16 0.60
C ASN A 91 5.66 -7.81 0.86
N GLY A 92 4.69 -7.77 1.77
CA GLY A 92 3.84 -6.61 2.00
C GLY A 92 4.62 -5.34 2.30
N VAL A 93 5.72 -5.48 3.04
CA VAL A 93 6.65 -4.38 3.38
C VAL A 93 7.13 -3.60 2.14
N ASN A 94 7.26 -4.28 1.00
CA ASN A 94 7.74 -3.67 -0.23
C ASN A 94 6.67 -2.89 -0.99
N CYS A 95 5.40 -3.26 -0.87
CA CYS A 95 4.37 -2.87 -1.83
C CYS A 95 3.02 -2.49 -1.22
N PHE A 96 2.78 -2.68 0.07
CA PHE A 96 1.58 -2.22 0.76
C PHE A 96 1.84 -0.86 1.39
N VAL A 97 0.95 0.09 1.10
CA VAL A 97 0.94 1.38 1.77
C VAL A 97 0.09 1.33 3.04
N TYR A 98 0.39 2.21 3.98
CA TYR A 98 -0.31 2.30 5.26
C TYR A 98 -0.48 3.76 5.67
N ILE A 99 -1.39 3.99 6.61
CA ILE A 99 -1.58 5.29 7.24
C ILE A 99 -0.79 5.28 8.57
N PRO A 100 0.26 6.12 8.74
CA PRO A 100 1.17 6.00 9.89
C PRO A 100 0.51 6.06 11.28
N ASN A 101 -0.56 6.83 11.44
CA ASN A 101 -1.29 6.92 12.71
C ASN A 101 -2.42 5.89 12.88
N ARG A 102 -2.54 4.92 11.95
CA ARG A 102 -3.56 3.84 11.97
C ARG A 102 -2.95 2.46 11.74
N MET A 103 -1.64 2.30 11.99
CA MET A 103 -0.92 1.05 11.72
C MET A 103 -1.45 -0.14 12.53
N ASP A 104 -2.00 0.10 13.72
CA ASP A 104 -2.49 -0.93 14.64
C ASP A 104 -3.91 -1.41 14.32
N GLU A 105 -4.56 -0.84 13.31
CA GLU A 105 -5.90 -1.25 12.90
C GLU A 105 -5.88 -2.55 12.12
N VAL A 106 -6.93 -3.35 12.29
CA VAL A 106 -7.14 -4.57 11.51
C VAL A 106 -7.21 -4.23 10.03
N CYS A 107 -6.56 -5.06 9.21
CA CYS A 107 -6.59 -4.91 7.76
C CYS A 107 -7.04 -6.21 7.09
N GLU A 108 -7.63 -6.08 5.91
CA GLU A 108 -7.98 -7.20 5.05
C GLU A 108 -7.18 -7.13 3.74
N LEU A 109 -6.65 -8.27 3.32
CA LEU A 109 -5.97 -8.45 2.04
C LEU A 109 -6.89 -9.27 1.14
N GLN A 110 -7.35 -8.68 0.06
CA GLN A 110 -8.07 -9.36 -1.00
C GLN A 110 -7.16 -9.51 -2.22
N LEU A 111 -7.04 -10.73 -2.72
CA LEU A 111 -6.26 -11.05 -3.91
C LEU A 111 -7.21 -11.37 -5.07
N GLU A 112 -7.14 -10.57 -6.13
CA GLU A 112 -7.85 -10.83 -7.38
C GLU A 112 -6.95 -11.69 -8.28
N LEU A 113 -7.09 -13.01 -8.15
CA LEU A 113 -6.24 -14.00 -8.84
C LEU A 113 -7.08 -15.01 -9.63
N PRO A 114 -6.52 -15.60 -10.71
CA PRO A 114 -7.17 -16.70 -11.41
C PRO A 114 -7.44 -17.91 -10.49
N GLU A 115 -8.54 -18.60 -10.71
CA GLU A 115 -9.00 -19.70 -9.84
C GLU A 115 -8.06 -20.91 -9.76
N GLN A 116 -7.07 -21.03 -10.64
CA GLN A 116 -6.06 -22.10 -10.56
C GLN A 116 -4.93 -21.78 -9.59
N TYR A 117 -4.81 -20.54 -9.11
CA TYR A 117 -3.74 -20.16 -8.20
C TYR A 117 -3.95 -20.79 -6.83
N LEU A 118 -2.84 -21.27 -6.27
CA LEU A 118 -2.73 -21.70 -4.89
C LEU A 118 -2.04 -20.59 -4.10
N VAL A 119 -2.56 -20.27 -2.92
CA VAL A 119 -2.01 -19.23 -2.05
C VAL A 119 -1.48 -19.87 -0.78
N ALA A 120 -0.23 -19.56 -0.45
CA ALA A 120 0.38 -19.89 0.82
C ALA A 120 0.78 -18.59 1.52
N CYS A 121 0.19 -18.30 2.67
CA CYS A 121 0.55 -17.14 3.49
C CYS A 121 0.32 -17.43 4.98
N GLY A 122 0.96 -16.64 5.85
CA GLY A 122 0.79 -16.75 7.30
C GLY A 122 -0.42 -16.00 7.87
N LEU A 123 -1.17 -15.27 7.03
CA LEU A 123 -2.34 -14.51 7.45
C LEU A 123 -3.55 -15.42 7.70
N LYS A 124 -4.47 -14.98 8.56
CA LYS A 124 -5.71 -15.72 8.82
C LYS A 124 -6.61 -15.66 7.59
N ALA A 125 -6.90 -16.80 6.96
CA ALA A 125 -7.84 -16.87 5.86
C ALA A 125 -9.28 -16.57 6.33
N LEU A 126 -9.95 -15.66 5.63
CA LEU A 126 -11.41 -15.42 5.73
C LEU A 126 -12.15 -16.12 4.59
N SER A 127 -11.52 -16.19 3.42
CA SER A 127 -11.98 -16.91 2.23
C SER A 127 -10.77 -17.47 1.48
N ARG A 128 -10.98 -18.04 0.28
CA ARG A 128 -9.89 -18.56 -0.56
C ARG A 128 -8.81 -17.51 -0.89
N PHE A 129 -9.23 -16.28 -1.19
CA PHE A 129 -8.34 -15.19 -1.60
C PHE A 129 -8.49 -13.93 -0.73
N THR A 130 -9.14 -14.06 0.43
CA THR A 130 -9.30 -12.97 1.41
C THR A 130 -8.65 -13.38 2.72
N PHE A 131 -7.78 -12.53 3.24
CA PHE A 131 -7.01 -12.76 4.44
C PHE A 131 -7.11 -11.58 5.40
N ARG A 132 -7.00 -11.85 6.70
CA ARG A 132 -7.05 -10.83 7.75
C ARG A 132 -5.70 -10.70 8.43
N SER A 133 -5.24 -9.47 8.55
CA SER A 133 -4.12 -9.07 9.40
C SER A 133 -4.64 -8.32 10.63
N ARG A 134 -3.92 -8.45 11.74
CA ARG A 134 -4.20 -7.69 12.96
C ARG A 134 -3.74 -6.23 12.87
N SER A 135 -2.81 -5.93 11.96
CA SER A 135 -2.25 -4.60 11.79
C SER A 135 -1.52 -4.46 10.45
N ALA A 136 -1.29 -3.23 9.99
CA ALA A 136 -0.51 -2.95 8.79
C ALA A 136 0.95 -3.43 8.89
N PHE A 137 1.47 -3.62 10.12
CA PHE A 137 2.81 -4.16 10.35
C PHE A 137 2.94 -5.65 10.01
N PHE A 138 1.83 -6.40 10.05
CA PHE A 138 1.81 -7.85 9.78
C PHE A 138 1.27 -8.21 8.39
N LEU A 139 0.98 -7.19 7.58
CA LEU A 139 0.59 -7.29 6.18
C LEU A 139 1.83 -7.44 5.29
#